data_AF-A0A3D4P749-F1
#
_entry.id   AF-A0A3D4P749-F1
#
_cell.length_a   1.000
_cell.length_b   1.000
_cell.length_c   1.000
_cell.angle_alpha   90.00
_cell.angle_beta   90.00
_cell.angle_gamma   90.00
#
_symmetry.space_group_name_H-M   'P 1'
#
loop_
_entity.id
_entity.type
_entity.pdbx_description
1 polymer ?
#
loop_
_entity_poly.entity_id
_entity_poly.type
_entity_poly.pdbx_seq_one_letter_code
_entity_poly.pdbx_strand_id
1 'polypeptide(L)'
;MLKYIELKSGQNDQGPAWIARVKLSKSGRTVYFNGKALKRADGKGISANYFDLETGEEYWVSGVKKNAQDRHWAGAGIVWIESGVVAEYLKIIGADKIDECLLKVIADLPETEVEKFRNLENTRLA
;
A
#
# COMPACT_ATOMS: atom_id res chain seq x y z
N MET A 1 6.73 1.66 8.71
CA MET A 1 7.61 1.85 7.53
C MET A 1 6.80 2.48 6.41
N LEU A 2 7.39 3.29 5.54
CA LEU A 2 6.66 3.91 4.43
C LEU A 2 6.60 2.97 3.21
N LYS A 3 5.43 2.84 2.58
CA LYS A 3 5.21 2.02 1.39
C LYS A 3 4.33 2.75 0.38
N TYR A 4 4.56 2.43 -0.90
CA TYR A 4 3.60 2.65 -1.98
C TYR A 4 2.71 1.42 -2.10
N ILE A 5 1.40 1.64 -2.23
CA ILE A 5 0.37 0.61 -2.27
C ILE A 5 -0.63 0.99 -3.37
N GLU A 6 -0.95 0.10 -4.29
CA GLU A 6 -1.91 0.35 -5.38
C GLU A 6 -2.85 -0.85 -5.53
N LEU A 7 -4.17 -0.61 -5.61
CA LEU A 7 -5.14 -1.64 -5.95
C LEU A 7 -5.03 -1.99 -7.44
N LYS A 8 -4.85 -3.26 -7.79
CA LYS A 8 -4.72 -3.70 -9.20
C LYS A 8 -5.98 -4.37 -9.75
N SER A 9 -6.74 -5.04 -8.90
CA SER A 9 -7.95 -5.76 -9.31
C SER A 9 -8.97 -4.86 -10.03
N GLY A 10 -9.18 -5.14 -11.32
CA GLY A 10 -10.15 -4.44 -12.15
C GLY A 10 -9.76 -3.00 -12.53
N GLN A 11 -8.50 -2.59 -12.33
CA GLN A 11 -8.10 -1.18 -12.44
C GLN A 11 -7.24 -0.83 -13.67
N ASN A 12 -6.70 -1.81 -14.40
CA ASN A 12 -5.84 -1.58 -15.58
C ASN A 12 -4.75 -0.49 -15.36
N ASP A 13 -3.99 -0.61 -14.26
CA ASP A 13 -2.95 0.34 -13.81
C ASP A 13 -3.42 1.74 -13.36
N GLN A 14 -4.73 1.98 -13.26
CA GLN A 14 -5.31 3.25 -12.82
C GLN A 14 -5.96 3.17 -11.43
N GLY A 15 -5.54 2.18 -10.64
CA GLY A 15 -6.18 1.91 -9.37
C GLY A 15 -5.90 3.00 -8.34
N PRO A 16 -6.78 3.13 -7.33
CA PRO A 16 -6.49 3.90 -6.14
C PRO A 16 -5.13 3.51 -5.56
N ALA A 17 -4.33 4.50 -5.19
CA ALA A 17 -2.99 4.28 -4.68
C ALA A 17 -2.67 5.20 -3.50
N TRP A 18 -1.77 4.71 -2.64
CA TRP A 18 -1.41 5.35 -1.39
C TRP A 18 0.10 5.32 -1.15
N ILE A 19 0.59 6.36 -0.51
CA ILE A 19 1.85 6.40 0.22
C ILE A 19 1.49 6.46 1.71
N ALA A 20 1.77 5.39 2.43
CA ALA A 20 1.29 5.23 3.79
C ALA A 20 2.28 4.51 4.70
N ARG A 21 2.17 4.78 5.99
CA ARG A 21 2.84 4.04 7.04
C ARG A 21 2.15 2.70 7.20
N VAL A 22 2.94 1.64 7.08
CA VAL A 22 2.46 0.27 7.28
C VAL A 22 3.14 -0.40 8.47
N LYS A 23 2.42 -1.37 9.04
CA LYS A 23 2.98 -2.37 9.97
C LYS A 23 3.22 -3.68 9.18
N LEU A 24 4.26 -4.42 9.53
CA LEU A 24 4.53 -5.73 8.96
C LEU A 24 4.25 -6.84 9.98
N SER A 25 3.87 -8.02 9.51
CA SER A 25 3.91 -9.22 10.34
C SER A 25 5.35 -9.57 10.75
N LYS A 26 5.50 -10.42 11.79
CA LYS A 26 6.82 -10.85 12.29
C LYS A 26 7.70 -11.47 11.19
N SER A 27 7.10 -12.18 10.25
CA SER A 27 7.79 -12.78 9.09
C SER A 27 8.05 -11.80 7.94
N GLY A 28 7.50 -10.58 8.02
CA GLY A 28 7.54 -9.60 6.94
C GLY A 28 6.69 -9.96 5.72
N ARG A 29 5.86 -11.01 5.79
CA ARG A 29 5.06 -11.52 4.66
C ARG A 29 3.67 -10.90 4.54
N THR A 30 3.24 -10.15 5.55
CA THR A 30 1.94 -9.49 5.57
C THR A 30 2.14 -8.01 5.87
N VAL A 31 1.51 -7.17 5.07
CA VAL A 31 1.47 -5.72 5.23
C VAL A 31 0.10 -5.34 5.79
N TYR A 32 0.09 -4.66 6.93
CA TYR A 32 -1.11 -4.14 7.55
C TYR A 32 -1.23 -2.64 7.27
N PHE A 33 -2.33 -2.26 6.64
CA PHE A 33 -2.58 -0.92 6.11
C PHE A 33 -4.08 -0.66 6.02
N ASN A 34 -4.57 0.50 6.49
CA ASN A 34 -5.94 0.97 6.26
C ASN A 34 -7.04 -0.08 6.55
N GLY A 35 -6.98 -0.71 7.72
CA GLY A 35 -7.92 -1.78 8.09
C GLY A 35 -7.75 -3.10 7.33
N LYS A 36 -6.77 -3.22 6.42
CA LYS A 36 -6.52 -4.40 5.58
C LYS A 36 -5.26 -5.15 6.00
N ALA A 37 -5.21 -6.45 5.67
CA ALA A 37 -4.02 -7.26 5.73
C ALA A 37 -3.69 -7.83 4.34
N LEU A 38 -2.66 -7.28 3.73
CA LEU A 38 -2.18 -7.67 2.42
C LEU A 38 -1.13 -8.76 2.60
N LYS A 39 -1.39 -9.98 2.13
CA LYS A 39 -0.47 -11.10 2.19
C LYS A 39 0.32 -11.21 0.89
N ARG A 40 1.62 -11.48 0.98
CA ARG A 40 2.46 -11.72 -0.21
C ARG A 40 1.86 -12.85 -1.04
N ALA A 41 1.81 -12.63 -2.36
CA ALA A 41 1.31 -13.61 -3.31
C ALA A 41 2.37 -14.68 -3.67
N ASP A 42 3.65 -14.42 -3.37
CA ASP A 42 4.78 -15.35 -3.59
C ASP A 42 4.82 -15.94 -5.01
N GLY A 43 4.60 -15.08 -6.01
CA GLY A 43 4.60 -15.46 -7.43
C GLY A 43 3.28 -16.03 -7.95
N LYS A 44 2.23 -16.07 -7.12
CA LYS A 44 0.89 -16.55 -7.53
C LYS A 44 -0.08 -15.43 -7.95
N GLY A 45 0.34 -14.17 -7.84
CA GLY A 45 -0.48 -13.03 -8.26
C GLY A 45 -0.44 -12.87 -9.78
N ILE A 46 -1.54 -12.37 -10.35
CA ILE A 46 -1.71 -12.16 -11.79
C ILE A 46 -1.13 -10.80 -12.19
N SER A 47 -1.58 -9.75 -11.49
CA SER A 47 -1.27 -8.35 -11.80
C SER A 47 -0.50 -7.65 -10.68
N ALA A 48 -0.35 -8.32 -9.52
CA ALA A 48 0.25 -7.73 -8.34
C ALA A 48 1.02 -8.72 -7.47
N ASN A 49 1.69 -8.22 -6.43
CA ASN A 49 2.57 -9.00 -5.56
C ASN A 49 1.99 -9.29 -4.17
N TYR A 50 0.83 -8.73 -3.83
CA TYR A 50 0.06 -9.00 -2.62
C TYR A 50 -1.42 -9.19 -2.94
N PHE A 51 -2.16 -9.79 -2.02
CA PHE A 51 -3.63 -9.83 -2.05
C PHE A 51 -4.21 -9.52 -0.66
N ASP A 52 -5.38 -8.89 -0.61
CA ASP A 52 -6.13 -8.66 0.63
C ASP A 52 -6.68 -9.99 1.14
N LEU A 53 -6.38 -10.31 2.41
CA LEU A 53 -6.87 -11.53 3.04
C LEU A 53 -8.40 -11.60 3.08
N GLU A 54 -9.12 -10.48 3.18
CA GLU A 54 -10.58 -10.52 3.26
C GLU A 54 -11.23 -10.66 1.88
N THR A 55 -10.83 -9.83 0.91
CA THR A 55 -11.52 -9.73 -0.38
C THR A 55 -10.89 -10.56 -1.50
N GLY A 56 -9.61 -10.93 -1.36
CA GLY A 56 -8.82 -11.55 -2.43
C GLY A 56 -8.39 -10.57 -3.53
N GLU A 57 -8.69 -9.27 -3.39
CA GLU A 57 -8.22 -8.25 -4.32
C GLU A 57 -6.68 -8.16 -4.33
N GLU A 58 -6.11 -7.95 -5.50
CA GLU A 58 -4.67 -7.87 -5.71
C GLU A 58 -4.16 -6.43 -5.53
N TYR A 59 -3.05 -6.31 -4.82
CA TYR A 59 -2.40 -5.04 -4.54
C TYR A 59 -0.92 -5.08 -4.93
N TRP A 60 -0.46 -4.01 -5.56
CA TRP A 60 0.96 -3.77 -5.76
C TRP A 60 1.50 -3.04 -4.54
N VAL A 61 2.52 -3.60 -3.90
CA VAL A 61 3.19 -3.00 -2.74
C VAL A 61 4.68 -2.92 -2.98
N SER A 62 5.25 -1.72 -2.83
CA SER A 62 6.69 -1.48 -2.95
C SER A 62 7.19 -0.47 -1.92
N GLY A 63 8.50 -0.30 -1.83
CA GLY A 63 9.06 0.90 -1.20
C GLY A 63 8.71 2.14 -2.00
N VAL A 64 8.74 3.30 -1.35
CA VAL A 64 8.67 4.58 -2.04
C VAL A 64 9.96 4.84 -2.83
N LYS A 65 9.85 5.42 -4.02
CA LYS A 65 10.96 5.72 -4.92
C LYS A 65 11.49 7.12 -4.64
N LYS A 66 12.81 7.29 -4.72
CA LYS A 66 13.48 8.60 -4.54
C LYS A 66 13.14 9.62 -5.63
N ASN A 67 12.67 9.17 -6.79
CA ASN A 67 12.32 10.04 -7.92
C ASN A 67 10.84 10.42 -7.94
N ALA A 68 10.06 10.13 -6.88
CA ALA A 68 8.62 10.38 -6.76
C ALA A 68 7.72 9.73 -7.85
N GLN A 69 8.27 8.89 -8.71
CA GLN A 69 7.52 8.20 -9.78
C GLN A 69 7.07 6.82 -9.30
N ASP A 70 6.37 6.75 -8.17
CA ASP A 70 6.01 5.50 -7.49
C ASP A 70 5.12 4.59 -8.36
N ARG A 71 4.16 5.19 -9.06
CA ARG A 71 3.20 4.51 -9.94
C ARG A 71 3.88 3.87 -11.15
N HIS A 72 3.20 2.90 -11.75
CA HIS A 72 3.57 2.32 -13.05
C HIS A 72 3.63 3.39 -14.14
N TRP A 73 4.51 3.23 -15.14
CA TRP A 73 4.75 4.25 -16.19
C TRP A 73 3.52 4.54 -17.06
N ALA A 74 2.64 3.55 -17.24
CA ALA A 74 1.37 3.68 -17.94
C ALA A 74 0.19 3.93 -16.98
N GLY A 75 0.45 4.00 -15.67
CA GLY A 75 -0.57 4.26 -14.68
C GLY A 75 -0.92 5.74 -14.59
N ALA A 76 -2.15 6.03 -14.18
CA ALA A 76 -2.66 7.39 -14.03
C ALA A 76 -3.34 7.58 -12.68
N GLY A 77 -3.68 8.84 -12.38
CA GLY A 77 -4.45 9.21 -11.19
C GLY A 77 -3.60 9.62 -9.99
N ILE A 78 -4.25 10.36 -9.10
CA ILE A 78 -3.65 10.90 -7.88
C ILE A 78 -3.25 9.76 -6.94
N VAL A 79 -2.12 9.93 -6.26
CA VAL A 79 -1.69 9.07 -5.15
C VAL A 79 -2.02 9.78 -3.84
N TRP A 80 -2.73 9.10 -2.94
CA TRP A 80 -3.03 9.67 -1.62
C TRP A 80 -1.85 9.49 -0.68
N ILE A 81 -1.53 10.51 0.12
CA ILE A 81 -0.46 10.43 1.11
C ILE A 81 -0.99 10.81 2.49
N GLU A 82 -0.69 9.99 3.49
CA GLU A 82 -1.06 10.31 4.87
C GLU A 82 -0.37 11.58 5.35
N SER A 83 -1.11 12.45 6.03
CA SER A 83 -0.58 13.70 6.59
C SER A 83 0.65 13.47 7.47
N GLY A 84 0.64 12.42 8.30
CA GLY A 84 1.71 12.06 9.23
C GLY A 84 2.98 11.50 8.57
N VAL A 85 3.00 11.26 7.25
CA VAL A 85 4.18 10.75 6.53
C VAL A 85 4.75 11.72 5.51
N VAL A 86 4.11 12.87 5.28
CA VAL A 86 4.54 13.89 4.29
C VAL A 86 6.00 14.28 4.51
N ALA A 87 6.39 14.63 5.73
CA ALA A 87 7.77 15.05 6.03
C ALA A 87 8.80 13.94 5.77
N GLU A 88 8.47 12.69 6.11
CA GLU A 88 9.33 11.53 5.84
C GLU A 88 9.47 11.27 4.34
N TYR A 89 8.37 11.38 3.58
CA TYR A 89 8.35 11.21 2.13
C TYR A 89 9.15 12.29 1.41
N LEU A 90 8.96 13.57 1.76
CA LEU A 90 9.69 14.71 1.19
C LEU A 90 11.20 14.55 1.37
N LYS A 91 11.63 14.08 2.55
CA LYS A 91 13.03 13.75 2.82
C LYS A 91 13.57 12.63 1.93
N ILE A 92 12.75 11.62 1.62
CA ILE A 92 13.16 10.50 0.76
C ILE A 92 13.35 10.94 -0.69
N ILE A 93 12.47 11.82 -1.19
CA ILE A 93 12.52 12.30 -2.58
C ILE A 93 13.42 13.53 -2.76
N GLY A 94 13.86 14.16 -1.66
CA GLY A 94 14.69 15.35 -1.70
C GLY A 94 13.95 16.59 -2.21
N ALA A 95 12.67 16.73 -1.86
CA ALA A 95 11.84 17.87 -2.28
C ALA A 95 11.41 18.70 -1.06
N ASP A 96 11.19 20.01 -1.29
CA ASP A 96 10.76 20.93 -0.23
C ASP A 96 9.24 20.93 -0.02
N LYS A 97 8.47 20.51 -1.03
CA LYS A 97 7.01 20.52 -1.00
C LYS A 97 6.42 19.38 -1.84
N ILE A 98 5.17 19.06 -1.52
CA ILE A 98 4.38 18.07 -2.27
C ILE A 98 4.01 18.65 -3.64
N ASP A 99 4.09 17.80 -4.67
CA ASP A 99 3.49 18.09 -5.97
C ASP A 99 2.00 17.73 -5.94
N GLU A 100 1.16 18.74 -5.80
CA GLU A 100 -0.30 18.58 -5.72
C GLU A 100 -0.94 18.03 -7.00
N CYS A 101 -0.23 18.05 -8.13
CA CYS A 101 -0.69 17.40 -9.36
C CYS A 101 -0.59 15.86 -9.28
N LEU A 102 0.31 15.34 -8.45
CA LEU A 102 0.57 13.91 -8.32
C LEU A 102 0.01 13.34 -7.01
N LEU A 103 0.01 14.16 -5.96
CA LEU A 103 -0.21 13.72 -4.59
C LEU A 103 -1.32 14.53 -3.93
N LYS A 104 -2.22 13.83 -3.24
CA LYS A 104 -3.24 14.46 -2.41
C LYS A 104 -3.05 14.02 -0.97
N VAL A 105 -2.80 14.99 -0.10
CA VAL A 105 -2.68 14.77 1.34
C VAL A 105 -4.06 14.41 1.90
N ILE A 106 -4.11 13.35 2.70
CA ILE A 106 -5.30 12.87 3.40
C ILE A 106 -5.01 12.74 4.89
N ALA A 107 -6.07 12.67 5.70
CA ALA A 107 -5.93 12.30 7.11
C ALA A 107 -5.28 10.91 7.23
N ASP A 108 -4.64 10.67 8.37
CA ASP A 108 -3.99 9.38 8.65
C ASP A 108 -5.04 8.26 8.64
N LEU A 109 -4.67 7.14 8.03
CA LEU A 109 -5.56 6.02 7.80
C LEU A 109 -5.74 5.21 9.09
N PRO A 110 -6.90 4.56 9.27
CA PRO A 110 -7.14 3.76 10.46
C PRO A 110 -6.12 2.64 10.59
N GLU A 111 -5.74 2.36 11.84
CA GLU A 111 -4.92 1.20 12.14
C GLU A 111 -5.65 -0.10 11.79
N THR A 112 -4.90 -1.10 11.36
CA THR A 112 -5.43 -2.44 11.12
C THR A 112 -5.43 -3.27 12.41
N GLU A 113 -6.58 -3.88 12.72
CA GLU A 113 -6.73 -4.86 13.80
C GLU A 113 -6.02 -6.18 13.46
N VAL A 114 -4.74 -6.31 13.83
CA VAL A 114 -3.90 -7.45 13.44
C VAL A 114 -4.45 -8.81 13.93
N GLU A 115 -5.03 -8.87 15.13
CA GLU A 115 -5.57 -10.12 15.69
C GLU A 115 -6.75 -10.68 14.89
N LYS A 116 -7.59 -9.80 14.32
CA LYS A 116 -8.70 -10.19 13.41
C LYS A 116 -8.17 -11.06 12.26
N PHE A 117 -7.09 -10.63 11.61
CA PHE A 117 -6.52 -11.32 10.46
C PHE A 117 -5.76 -12.59 10.83
N ARG A 118 -5.14 -12.64 12.00
CA ARG A 118 -4.54 -13.89 12.51
C ARG A 118 -5.60 -14.98 12.69
N ASN A 119 -6.74 -14.63 13.26
CA ASN A 119 -7.85 -15.56 13.44
C ASN A 119 -8.41 -16.02 12.09
N LEU A 120 -8.59 -15.09 11.14
CA LEU A 120 -9.04 -15.41 9.79
C LEU A 120 -8.12 -16.43 9.09
N GLU A 121 -6.80 -16.28 9.21
CA GLU A 121 -5.84 -17.22 8.63
C GLU A 121 -5.89 -18.59 9.30
N ASN A 122 -6.02 -18.66 10.63
CA ASN A 122 -6.12 -19.92 11.37
C ASN A 122 -7.40 -20.69 11.00
N THR A 123 -8.53 -20.01 10.84
CA THR A 123 -9.80 -20.64 10.43
C THR A 123 -9.73 -21.21 9.02
N ARG A 124 -8.96 -20.61 8.10
CA ARG A 124 -8.79 -21.14 6.73
C ARG A 124 -7.91 -22.39 6.65
N LEU A 125 -7.19 -22.70 7.72
CA LEU A 125 -6.30 -23.86 7.82
C LEU A 125 -6.92 -25.03 8.59
N ALA A 126 -8.05 -24.80 9.27
CA ALA A 126 -8.83 -25.80 10.00
C ALA A 126 -9.83 -26.49 9.06
#